data_AF-Q6C531-F1
#
_entry.id   AF-Q6C531-F1
#
_cell.length_a   1.000
_cell.length_b   1.000
_cell.length_c   1.000
_cell.angle_alpha   90.00
_cell.angle_beta   90.00
_cell.angle_gamma   90.00
#
_symmetry.space_group_name_H-M   'P 1'
#
loop_
_entity.id
_entity.type
_entity.pdbx_description
1 polymer ?
#
loop_
_entity_poly.entity_id
_entity_poly.type
_entity_poly.pdbx_seq_one_letter_code
_entity_poly.pdbx_strand_id
1 'polypeptide(L)'
;MSDIWDDEEVRETPSEITRVKRDHSQAGYLAGVTKAKDESLQEGFNAGYPIGGQLGLSIGRIFGYLQGKGLVEEEKQARKELSSTRIFDRQYWTTDAAPTYEGVHPLVKQWENKIDVMKRE
;
A
#
# COMPACT_ATOMS: atom_id res chain seq x y z
N MET A 1 64.95 24.52 7.90
CA MET A 1 63.48 24.38 7.89
C MET A 1 63.22 23.28 6.87
N SER A 2 63.10 22.03 7.32
CA SER A 2 62.78 20.92 6.43
C SER A 2 61.40 21.19 5.83
N ASP A 3 61.33 21.23 4.51
CA ASP A 3 60.07 21.25 3.79
C ASP A 3 59.32 19.99 4.16
N ILE A 4 58.28 20.16 4.98
CA ILE A 4 57.53 19.05 5.55
C ILE A 4 56.67 18.36 4.48
N TRP A 5 56.64 18.91 3.26
CA TRP A 5 55.82 18.47 2.13
C TRP A 5 56.66 18.04 0.91
N ASP A 6 57.97 17.81 1.08
CA ASP A 6 58.83 17.34 0.00
C ASP A 6 59.12 15.84 0.15
N ASP A 7 58.73 15.08 -0.87
CA ASP A 7 59.11 13.69 -1.18
C ASP A 7 58.52 12.50 -0.40
N GLU A 8 57.22 12.52 -0.06
CA GLU A 8 56.50 11.24 0.10
C GLU A 8 55.73 10.91 -1.19
N GLU A 9 56.29 9.97 -1.96
CA GLU A 9 55.72 9.25 -3.12
C GLU A 9 54.24 9.58 -3.34
N VAL A 10 53.94 10.32 -4.41
CA VAL A 10 52.61 10.33 -5.01
C VAL A 10 52.37 8.92 -5.53
N ARG A 11 51.96 8.02 -4.63
CA ARG A 11 51.34 6.75 -4.96
C ARG A 11 50.28 7.14 -5.99
N GLU A 12 50.39 6.57 -7.18
CA GLU A 12 49.40 6.66 -8.25
C GLU A 12 48.08 6.04 -7.77
N THR A 13 47.47 6.69 -6.77
CA THR A 13 46.12 6.46 -6.33
C THR A 13 45.28 7.01 -7.46
N PRO A 14 44.40 6.21 -8.08
CA PRO A 14 43.47 6.72 -9.07
C PRO A 14 42.82 7.95 -8.46
N SER A 15 42.98 9.10 -9.15
CA SER A 15 42.67 10.44 -8.62
C SER A 15 41.55 10.40 -7.59
N GLU A 16 41.83 10.82 -6.36
CA GLU A 16 40.84 10.93 -5.28
C GLU A 16 39.54 11.58 -5.78
N ILE A 17 39.66 12.56 -6.68
CA ILE A 17 38.56 13.25 -7.35
C ILE A 17 37.69 12.29 -8.19
N THR A 18 38.29 11.37 -8.94
CA THR A 18 37.57 10.36 -9.72
C THR A 18 36.80 9.41 -8.80
N ARG A 19 37.39 9.00 -7.68
CA ARG A 19 36.69 8.18 -6.67
C ARG A 19 35.49 8.93 -6.11
N VAL A 20 35.68 10.17 -5.65
CA VAL A 20 34.61 11.02 -5.12
C VAL A 20 33.49 11.25 -6.14
N LYS A 21 33.81 11.51 -7.42
CA LYS A 21 32.81 11.66 -8.49
C LYS A 21 31.99 10.39 -8.68
N ARG A 22 32.63 9.22 -8.71
CA ARG A 22 31.94 7.92 -8.82
C ARG A 22 31.04 7.69 -7.62
N ASP A 23 31.56 7.92 -6.42
CA ASP A 23 30.82 7.71 -5.17
C ASP A 23 29.61 8.64 -5.10
N HIS A 24 29.74 9.92 -5.49
CA HIS A 24 28.62 10.87 -5.58
C HIS A 24 27.58 10.46 -6.64
N SER A 25 28.02 10.04 -7.83
CA SER A 25 27.11 9.57 -8.88
C SER A 25 26.33 8.33 -8.46
N GLN A 26 27.00 7.37 -7.80
CA GLN A 26 26.37 6.16 -7.30
C GLN A 26 25.41 6.49 -6.14
N ALA A 27 25.83 7.34 -5.20
CA ALA A 27 24.98 7.80 -4.11
C ALA A 27 23.75 8.56 -4.62
N GLY A 28 23.91 9.44 -5.61
CA GLY A 28 22.82 10.17 -6.25
C GLY A 28 21.85 9.25 -6.99
N TYR A 29 22.36 8.25 -7.74
CA TYR A 29 21.53 7.25 -8.40
C TYR A 29 20.72 6.41 -7.40
N LEU A 30 21.38 5.90 -6.36
CA LEU A 30 20.70 5.13 -5.30
C LEU A 30 19.66 5.99 -4.59
N ALA A 31 20.00 7.23 -4.22
CA ALA A 31 19.06 8.16 -3.59
C ALA A 31 17.86 8.45 -4.49
N GLY A 32 18.08 8.65 -5.79
CA GLY A 32 17.00 8.86 -6.76
C GLY A 32 16.07 7.65 -6.90
N VAL A 33 16.62 6.43 -7.01
CA VAL A 33 15.82 5.19 -7.10
C VAL A 33 15.03 4.95 -5.81
N THR A 34 15.65 5.14 -4.65
CA THR A 34 14.97 5.00 -3.35
C THR A 34 13.83 6.01 -3.23
N LYS A 35 14.11 7.28 -3.51
CA LYS A 35 13.11 8.35 -3.46
C LYS A 35 11.92 8.07 -4.39
N ALA A 36 12.17 7.66 -5.63
CA ALA A 36 11.09 7.37 -6.59
C ALA A 36 10.22 6.17 -6.15
N LYS A 37 10.83 5.15 -5.54
CA LYS A 37 10.08 4.01 -4.97
C LYS A 37 9.23 4.43 -3.77
N ASP A 38 9.75 5.26 -2.90
CA ASP A 38 9.02 5.76 -1.73
C ASP A 38 7.86 6.68 -2.13
N GLU A 39 8.07 7.57 -3.11
CA GLU A 39 7.04 8.47 -3.63
C GLU A 39 5.89 7.68 -4.27
N SER A 40 6.20 6.73 -5.17
CA SER A 40 5.16 5.90 -5.82
C SER A 40 4.38 5.02 -4.83
N LEU A 41 5.04 4.49 -3.79
CA LEU A 41 4.37 3.74 -2.73
C LEU A 41 3.41 4.63 -1.93
N GLN A 42 3.85 5.82 -1.54
CA GLN A 42 3.04 6.73 -0.73
C GLN A 42 1.83 7.27 -1.51
N GLU A 43 2.01 7.57 -2.80
CA GLU A 43 0.90 7.97 -3.68
C GLU A 43 -0.17 6.87 -3.77
N GLY A 44 0.26 5.61 -4.00
CA GLY A 44 -0.65 4.47 -4.03
C GLY A 44 -1.39 4.25 -2.69
N PHE A 45 -0.66 4.38 -1.57
CA PHE A 45 -1.28 4.30 -0.24
C PHE A 45 -2.30 5.41 -0.01
N ASN A 46 -1.95 6.66 -0.32
CA ASN A 46 -2.83 7.82 -0.15
C ASN A 46 -4.10 7.68 -1.00
N ALA A 47 -3.99 7.17 -2.22
CA ALA A 47 -5.14 6.91 -3.08
C ALA A 47 -6.03 5.77 -2.56
N GLY A 48 -5.42 4.68 -2.08
CA GLY A 48 -6.14 3.49 -1.60
C GLY A 48 -6.74 3.65 -0.20
N TYR A 49 -6.14 4.46 0.68
CA TYR A 49 -6.52 4.55 2.09
C TYR A 49 -7.98 4.99 2.31
N PRO A 50 -8.50 6.04 1.64
CA PRO A 50 -9.91 6.42 1.76
C PRO A 50 -10.87 5.32 1.29
N ILE A 51 -10.51 4.62 0.20
CA ILE A 51 -11.33 3.55 -0.38
C ILE A 51 -11.40 2.37 0.58
N GLY A 52 -10.25 1.94 1.10
CA GLY A 52 -10.16 0.88 2.11
C GLY A 52 -10.89 1.26 3.40
N GLY A 53 -10.83 2.52 3.83
CA GLY A 53 -11.55 3.03 4.99
C GLY A 53 -13.07 2.96 4.83
N GLN A 54 -13.60 3.41 3.69
CA GLN A 54 -15.04 3.34 3.38
C GLN A 54 -15.52 1.88 3.29
N LEU A 55 -14.71 1.03 2.67
CA LEU A 55 -15.00 -0.40 2.54
C LEU A 55 -15.02 -1.09 3.91
N GLY A 56 -14.00 -0.84 4.72
CA GLY A 56 -13.90 -1.34 6.09
C GLY A 56 -15.03 -0.86 6.99
N LEU A 57 -15.45 0.40 6.86
CA LEU A 57 -16.61 0.95 7.59
C LEU A 57 -17.90 0.22 7.21
N SER A 58 -18.13 -0.03 5.91
CA SER A 58 -19.33 -0.69 5.42
C SER A 58 -19.40 -2.15 5.89
N ILE A 59 -18.28 -2.86 5.79
CA ILE A 59 -18.14 -4.24 6.29
C ILE A 59 -18.30 -4.29 7.82
N GLY A 60 -17.70 -3.35 8.54
CA GLY A 60 -17.82 -3.24 9.98
C GLY A 60 -19.26 -3.03 10.45
N ARG A 61 -20.05 -2.24 9.69
CA ARG A 61 -21.49 -2.07 9.95
C ARG A 61 -22.28 -3.35 9.71
N ILE A 62 -21.98 -4.08 8.64
CA ILE A 62 -22.58 -5.40 8.35
C ILE A 62 -22.31 -6.36 9.51
N PHE A 63 -21.04 -6.51 9.91
CA PHE A 63 -20.67 -7.38 11.03
C PHE A 63 -21.29 -6.94 12.35
N GLY A 64 -21.29 -5.63 12.64
CA GLY A 64 -21.89 -5.08 13.85
C GLY A 64 -23.39 -5.34 13.94
N TYR A 65 -24.11 -5.27 12.81
CA TYR A 65 -25.53 -5.62 12.77
C TYR A 65 -25.77 -7.10 13.04
N LEU A 66 -25.04 -7.99 12.34
CA LEU A 66 -25.19 -9.44 12.49
C LEU A 66 -24.84 -9.88 13.92
N GLN A 67 -23.74 -9.36 14.47
CA GLN A 67 -23.32 -9.63 15.84
C GLN A 67 -24.34 -9.09 16.86
N GLY A 68 -24.86 -7.87 16.65
CA GLY A 68 -25.85 -7.26 17.54
C GLY A 68 -27.20 -7.98 17.55
N LYS A 69 -27.57 -8.65 16.44
CA LYS A 69 -28.76 -9.51 16.36
C LYS A 69 -28.53 -10.94 16.82
N GLY A 70 -27.29 -11.33 17.14
CA GLY A 70 -26.95 -12.70 17.52
C GLY A 70 -27.02 -13.71 16.37
N LEU A 71 -26.91 -13.23 15.12
CA LEU A 71 -26.98 -14.04 13.90
C LEU A 71 -25.62 -14.70 13.62
N VAL A 72 -25.27 -15.70 14.42
CA VAL A 72 -23.93 -16.32 14.44
C VAL A 72 -23.58 -17.01 13.11
N GLU A 73 -24.54 -17.69 12.48
CA GLU A 73 -24.28 -18.41 11.23
C GLU A 73 -24.13 -17.45 10.04
N GLU A 74 -24.96 -16.42 9.97
CA GLU A 74 -24.85 -15.34 9.01
C GLU A 74 -23.54 -14.57 9.19
N GLU A 75 -23.13 -14.31 10.43
CA GLU A 75 -21.85 -13.66 10.75
C GLU A 75 -20.68 -14.50 10.25
N LYS A 76 -20.67 -15.82 10.53
CA LYS A 76 -19.63 -16.72 10.02
C LYS A 76 -19.57 -16.72 8.49
N GLN A 77 -20.73 -16.70 7.82
CA GLN A 77 -20.78 -16.64 6.37
C GLN A 77 -20.27 -15.29 5.85
N ALA A 78 -20.71 -14.19 6.45
CA ALA A 78 -20.27 -12.85 6.10
C ALA A 78 -18.75 -12.70 6.30
N ARG A 79 -18.16 -13.27 7.35
CA ARG A 79 -16.71 -13.27 7.57
C ARG A 79 -15.93 -14.04 6.51
N LYS A 80 -16.49 -15.15 6.02
CA LYS A 80 -15.88 -15.91 4.91
C LYS A 80 -15.93 -15.13 3.60
N GLU A 81 -17.08 -14.53 3.29
CA GLU A 81 -17.32 -13.81 2.04
C GLU A 81 -16.67 -12.42 1.99
N LEU A 82 -16.78 -11.66 3.07
CA LEU A 82 -16.19 -10.32 3.24
C LEU A 82 -14.81 -10.40 3.91
N SER A 83 -14.05 -11.46 3.61
CA SER A 83 -12.64 -11.56 4.01
C SER A 83 -11.79 -10.63 3.13
N SER A 84 -10.69 -10.11 3.68
CA SER A 84 -9.76 -9.24 2.95
C SER A 84 -9.28 -9.87 1.65
N THR A 85 -9.00 -11.17 1.65
CA THR A 85 -8.59 -11.91 0.46
C THR A 85 -9.63 -11.90 -0.66
N ARG A 86 -10.93 -11.97 -0.33
CA ARG A 86 -12.00 -11.97 -1.34
C ARG A 86 -12.36 -10.58 -1.82
N ILE A 87 -12.35 -9.60 -0.91
CA ILE A 87 -12.67 -8.21 -1.23
C ILE A 87 -11.60 -7.58 -2.13
N PHE A 88 -10.34 -7.94 -1.92
CA PHE A 88 -9.20 -7.48 -2.73
C PHE A 88 -8.82 -8.45 -3.84
N ASP A 89 -9.73 -9.34 -4.25
CA ASP A 89 -9.51 -10.22 -5.40
C ASP A 89 -9.41 -9.40 -6.69
N ARG A 90 -8.57 -9.86 -7.64
CA ARG A 90 -8.30 -9.21 -8.93
C ARG A 90 -9.55 -9.06 -9.81
N GLN A 91 -10.64 -9.72 -9.46
CA GLN A 91 -11.94 -9.58 -10.12
C GLN A 91 -12.53 -8.17 -9.93
N TYR A 92 -12.30 -7.56 -8.77
CA TYR A 92 -12.89 -6.26 -8.39
C TYR A 92 -11.92 -5.09 -8.56
N TRP A 93 -10.65 -5.37 -8.85
CA TRP A 93 -9.59 -4.37 -8.93
C TRP A 93 -8.78 -4.55 -10.21
N THR A 94 -8.54 -3.43 -10.88
CA THR A 94 -7.67 -3.36 -12.06
C THR A 94 -6.19 -3.50 -11.67
N THR A 95 -5.32 -3.64 -12.67
CA THR A 95 -3.86 -3.74 -12.43
C THR A 95 -3.29 -2.42 -11.87
N ASP A 96 -3.97 -1.31 -12.13
CA ASP A 96 -3.64 0.02 -11.60
C ASP A 96 -4.33 0.32 -10.26
N ALA A 97 -4.81 -0.71 -9.55
CA ALA A 97 -5.51 -0.60 -8.26
C ALA A 97 -6.79 0.25 -8.26
N ALA A 98 -7.35 0.56 -9.43
CA ALA A 98 -8.67 1.17 -9.54
C ALA A 98 -9.79 0.11 -9.42
N PRO A 99 -10.92 0.41 -8.77
CA PRO A 99 -12.04 -0.52 -8.69
C PRO A 99 -12.68 -0.73 -10.07
N THR A 100 -13.06 -1.96 -10.37
CA THR A 100 -13.79 -2.33 -11.60
C THR A 100 -15.29 -2.00 -11.51
N TYR A 101 -15.77 -1.68 -10.30
CA TYR A 101 -17.17 -1.37 -10.00
C TYR A 101 -17.35 0.11 -9.66
N GLU A 102 -18.55 0.62 -9.87
CA GLU A 102 -18.92 2.00 -9.52
C GLU A 102 -19.58 2.04 -8.13
N GLY A 103 -19.07 2.91 -7.25
CA GLY A 103 -19.62 3.13 -5.90
C GLY A 103 -19.30 2.01 -4.92
N VAL A 104 -20.32 1.28 -4.47
CA VAL A 104 -20.21 0.27 -3.39
C VAL A 104 -19.75 -1.07 -3.96
N HIS A 105 -18.83 -1.74 -3.25
CA HIS A 105 -18.34 -3.06 -3.61
C HIS A 105 -19.50 -4.05 -3.79
N PRO A 106 -19.55 -4.86 -4.87
CA PRO A 106 -20.68 -5.74 -5.17
C PRO A 106 -21.06 -6.69 -4.03
N LEU A 107 -20.09 -7.36 -3.40
CA LEU A 107 -20.34 -8.23 -2.25
C LEU A 107 -20.90 -7.46 -1.04
N VAL A 108 -20.40 -6.25 -0.78
CA VAL A 108 -20.90 -5.42 0.32
C VAL A 108 -22.34 -5.02 0.04
N LYS A 109 -22.65 -4.59 -1.18
CA LYS A 109 -24.01 -4.26 -1.62
C LYS A 109 -24.98 -5.43 -1.49
N GLN A 110 -24.53 -6.65 -1.81
CA GLN A 110 -25.34 -7.86 -1.63
C GLN A 110 -25.69 -8.08 -0.15
N TRP A 111 -24.71 -7.94 0.75
CA TRP A 111 -24.92 -8.07 2.19
C TRP A 111 -25.74 -6.93 2.79
N GLU A 112 -25.58 -5.69 2.30
CA GLU A 112 -26.43 -4.56 2.67
C GLU A 112 -27.89 -4.80 2.29
N ASN A 113 -28.15 -5.28 1.08
CA ASN A 113 -29.49 -5.66 0.64
C ASN A 113 -30.06 -6.80 1.51
N LYS A 114 -29.24 -7.82 1.80
CA LYS A 114 -29.64 -8.93 2.66
C LYS A 114 -30.01 -8.45 4.07
N ILE A 115 -29.24 -7.52 4.63
CA ILE A 115 -29.56 -6.88 5.92
C ILE A 115 -30.82 -6.03 5.84
N ASP A 116 -31.04 -5.28 4.75
CA ASP A 116 -32.26 -4.49 4.59
C ASP A 116 -33.52 -5.36 4.59
N VAL A 117 -33.45 -6.53 3.93
CA VAL A 117 -34.52 -7.54 3.98
C VAL A 117 -34.72 -8.04 5.42
N MET A 118 -33.64 -8.42 6.13
CA MET A 118 -33.70 -8.89 7.53
C MET A 118 -34.17 -7.82 8.53
N LYS A 119 -34.10 -6.53 8.19
CA LYS A 119 -34.61 -5.44 9.04
C LYS A 119 -36.11 -5.24 8.90
N ARG A 120 -36.69 -5.66 7.77
CA ARG A 120 -38.12 -5.55 7.48
C ARG A 120 -38.92 -6.71 8.07
N GLU A 121 -38.26 -7.84 8.32
CA GLU A 121 -38.78 -8.98 9.08
C GLU A 121 -38.79 -8.71 10.59
#